data_AF-A0A2A8HN46-F1
#
_entry.id   AF-A0A2A8HN46-F1
#
_cell.length_a   1.000
_cell.length_b   1.000
_cell.length_c   1.000
_cell.angle_alpha   90.00
_cell.angle_beta   90.00
_cell.angle_gamma   90.00
#
_symmetry.space_group_name_H-M   'P 1'
#
loop_
_entity.id
_entity.type
_entity.pdbx_description
1 polymer ?
#
loop_
_entity_poly.entity_id
_entity_poly.type
_entity_poly.pdbx_seq_one_letter_code
_entity_poly.pdbx_strand_id
1 'polypeptide(L)'
;MNLGKYFMVDSTLTARQQKLIVLRVAHRCGSTYQWVHNSLGALRVGVTQEEVEAMKEDADSSVWGEEDRCLMIAIDGACNGGRFDDATWERVAAVFDRRQIMDVIHASGYFAMVAWTLIALEVQVQPDFAAFSRSRAKQD
;
A
#
# COMPACT_ATOMS: atom_id res chain seq x y z
N MET A 1 -20.77 8.37 5.15
CA MET A 1 -19.64 7.54 5.62
C MET A 1 -18.35 8.16 5.13
N ASN A 2 -17.47 8.65 6.02
CA ASN A 2 -16.16 9.15 5.63
C ASN A 2 -15.22 7.94 5.52
N LEU A 3 -15.06 7.41 4.30
CA LEU A 3 -14.27 6.21 4.03
C LEU A 3 -12.80 6.37 4.47
N GLY A 4 -12.20 7.54 4.24
CA GLY A 4 -10.84 7.82 4.70
C GLY A 4 -10.70 7.72 6.22
N LYS A 5 -11.66 8.31 6.97
CA LYS A 5 -11.69 8.17 8.44
C LYS A 5 -11.91 6.72 8.87
N TYR A 6 -12.80 5.98 8.20
CA TYR A 6 -13.04 4.58 8.52
C TYR A 6 -11.75 3.75 8.39
N PHE A 7 -11.02 3.86 7.27
CA PHE A 7 -9.76 3.11 7.12
C PHE A 7 -8.72 3.51 8.15
N MET A 8 -8.62 4.82 8.47
CA MET A 8 -7.61 5.31 9.41
C MET A 8 -7.92 5.02 10.89
N VAL A 9 -9.20 4.87 11.27
CA VAL A 9 -9.62 4.84 12.68
C VAL A 9 -10.44 3.61 13.05
N ASP A 10 -11.33 3.17 12.17
CA ASP A 10 -12.36 2.18 12.49
C ASP A 10 -12.12 0.80 11.83
N SER A 11 -11.13 0.70 10.94
CA SER A 11 -10.74 -0.55 10.28
C SER A 11 -9.87 -1.43 11.17
N THR A 12 -9.75 -2.71 10.79
CA THR A 12 -8.86 -3.68 11.44
C THR A 12 -7.39 -3.52 11.08
N LEU A 13 -7.04 -2.58 10.19
CA LEU A 13 -5.70 -2.44 9.63
C LEU A 13 -4.76 -1.70 10.58
N THR A 14 -3.59 -2.28 10.82
CA THR A 14 -2.52 -1.59 11.56
C THR A 14 -1.99 -0.40 10.78
N ALA A 15 -1.35 0.55 11.46
CA ALA A 15 -0.70 1.69 10.80
C ALA A 15 0.35 1.26 9.76
N ARG A 16 1.07 0.16 10.03
CA ARG A 16 2.00 -0.46 9.08
C ARG A 16 1.27 -0.99 7.86
N GLN A 17 0.25 -1.82 8.03
CA GLN A 17 -0.54 -2.38 6.92
C GLN A 17 -1.15 -1.27 6.04
N GLN A 18 -1.68 -0.21 6.63
CA GLN A 18 -2.18 0.96 5.88
C GLN A 18 -1.09 1.59 5.00
N LYS A 19 0.15 1.69 5.51
CA LYS A 19 1.28 2.21 4.74
C LYS A 19 1.74 1.27 3.64
N LEU A 20 1.72 -0.04 3.88
CA LEU A 20 2.05 -1.01 2.85
C LEU A 20 1.00 -0.99 1.72
N ILE A 21 -0.30 -0.91 2.06
CA ILE A 21 -1.39 -0.82 1.08
C ILE A 21 -1.23 0.41 0.19
N VAL A 22 -1.11 1.61 0.77
CA VAL A 22 -1.03 2.83 -0.05
C VAL A 22 0.24 2.85 -0.93
N LEU A 23 1.36 2.31 -0.46
CA LEU A 23 2.59 2.23 -1.26
C LEU A 23 2.48 1.23 -2.40
N ARG A 24 1.97 0.02 -2.14
CA ARG A 24 1.77 -0.99 -3.19
C ARG A 24 0.76 -0.50 -4.21
N VAL A 25 -0.37 0.07 -3.79
CA VAL A 25 -1.36 0.69 -4.69
C VAL A 25 -0.76 1.82 -5.50
N ALA A 26 0.02 2.72 -4.88
CA ALA A 26 0.70 3.79 -5.59
C ALA A 26 1.63 3.25 -6.69
N HIS A 27 2.36 2.17 -6.41
CA HIS A 27 3.17 1.49 -7.42
C HIS A 27 2.31 0.88 -8.53
N ARG A 28 1.28 0.08 -8.19
CA ARG A 28 0.38 -0.58 -9.15
C ARG A 28 -0.37 0.40 -10.05
N CYS A 29 -0.74 1.57 -9.54
CA CYS A 29 -1.43 2.61 -10.30
C CYS A 29 -0.49 3.62 -10.96
N GLY A 30 0.82 3.60 -10.67
CA GLY A 30 1.78 4.58 -11.19
C GLY A 30 1.67 5.98 -10.56
N SER A 31 1.16 6.10 -9.34
CA SER A 31 1.00 7.40 -8.66
C SER A 31 2.28 7.83 -7.94
N THR A 32 3.13 8.59 -8.64
CA THR A 32 4.34 9.20 -8.07
C THR A 32 4.03 10.07 -6.85
N TYR A 33 2.91 10.80 -6.89
CA TYR A 33 2.50 11.68 -5.79
C TYR A 33 2.27 10.90 -4.49
N GLN A 34 1.46 9.83 -4.56
CA GLN A 34 1.17 9.01 -3.39
C GLN A 34 2.41 8.29 -2.90
N TRP A 35 3.22 7.74 -3.81
CA TRP A 35 4.46 7.07 -3.46
C TRP A 35 5.33 7.98 -2.61
N VAL A 36 5.70 9.14 -3.15
CA VAL A 36 6.60 10.07 -2.48
C VAL A 36 6.03 10.51 -1.13
N HIS A 37 4.76 10.91 -1.07
CA HIS A 37 4.12 11.36 0.18
C HIS A 37 4.02 10.28 1.26
N ASN A 38 3.93 9.00 0.87
CA ASN A 38 3.73 7.92 1.83
C ASN A 38 5.01 7.17 2.21
N SER A 39 6.05 7.16 1.38
CA SER A 39 7.31 6.46 1.69
C SER A 39 7.90 6.95 3.02
N LEU A 40 7.94 8.28 3.23
CA LEU A 40 8.45 8.85 4.49
C LEU A 40 7.58 8.52 5.71
N GLY A 41 6.26 8.45 5.52
CA GLY A 41 5.34 8.05 6.56
C GLY A 41 5.47 6.56 6.91
N ALA A 42 5.83 5.73 5.93
CA ALA A 42 6.04 4.29 6.11
C ALA A 42 7.24 4.02 7.02
N LEU A 43 8.35 4.74 6.83
CA LEU A 43 9.53 4.61 7.71
C LEU A 43 9.20 4.89 9.18
N ARG A 44 8.32 5.86 9.45
CA ARG A 44 7.92 6.25 10.81
C ARG A 44 7.07 5.19 11.52
N VAL A 45 6.45 4.27 10.78
CA VAL A 45 5.65 3.17 11.34
C VAL A 45 6.39 1.83 11.24
N GLY A 46 7.70 1.87 11.00
CA GLY A 46 8.57 0.70 11.02
C GLY A 46 8.64 -0.07 9.71
N VAL A 47 8.22 0.51 8.58
CA VAL A 47 8.53 -0.06 7.24
C VAL A 47 9.98 0.26 6.91
N THR A 48 10.79 -0.75 6.57
CA THR A 48 12.21 -0.54 6.28
C THR A 48 12.40 0.04 4.88
N GLN A 49 13.57 0.63 4.61
CA GLN A 49 13.88 1.10 3.26
C GLN A 49 13.92 -0.06 2.26
N GLU A 50 14.40 -1.23 2.67
CA GLU A 50 14.40 -2.46 1.86
C GLU A 50 12.98 -2.89 1.50
N GLU A 51 12.04 -2.84 2.45
CA GLU A 51 10.62 -3.11 2.20
C GLU A 51 10.00 -2.07 1.26
N VAL A 52 10.32 -0.78 1.42
CA VAL A 52 9.85 0.25 0.48
C VAL A 52 10.33 -0.01 -0.94
N GLU A 53 11.57 -0.46 -1.14
CA GLU A 53 12.05 -0.82 -2.47
C GLU A 53 11.41 -2.11 -2.99
N ALA A 54 11.22 -3.12 -2.13
CA ALA A 54 10.56 -4.38 -2.46
C ALA A 54 9.10 -4.21 -2.92
N MET A 55 8.45 -3.08 -2.64
CA MET A 55 7.13 -2.74 -3.18
C MET A 55 7.07 -2.65 -4.70
N LYS A 56 8.22 -2.57 -5.38
CA LYS A 56 8.31 -2.56 -6.85
C LYS A 56 8.50 -3.95 -7.44
N GLU A 57 8.83 -4.93 -6.60
CA GLU A 57 9.10 -6.31 -6.98
C GLU A 57 7.84 -7.17 -6.90
N ASP A 58 7.94 -8.46 -7.25
CA ASP A 58 6.85 -9.40 -7.06
C ASP A 58 6.56 -9.66 -5.56
N ALA A 59 5.31 -10.01 -5.25
CA ALA A 59 4.88 -10.26 -3.88
C ALA A 59 5.65 -11.41 -3.22
N ASP A 60 6.20 -12.36 -3.99
CA ASP A 60 7.00 -13.48 -3.48
C ASP A 60 8.46 -13.11 -3.16
N SER A 61 8.83 -11.82 -3.19
CA SER A 61 10.14 -11.36 -2.73
C SER A 61 10.49 -11.89 -1.33
N SER A 62 11.75 -12.27 -1.13
CA SER A 62 12.27 -12.79 0.13
C SER A 62 12.28 -11.78 1.26
N VAL A 63 12.11 -10.48 0.94
CA VAL A 63 12.03 -9.39 1.92
C VAL A 63 10.79 -9.52 2.80
N TRP A 64 9.70 -10.09 2.28
CA TRP A 64 8.43 -10.15 2.99
C TRP A 64 8.37 -11.30 3.99
N GLY A 65 7.87 -11.02 5.20
CA GLY A 65 7.30 -12.06 6.07
C GLY A 65 6.01 -12.63 5.48
N GLU A 66 5.51 -13.76 6.00
CA GLU A 66 4.31 -14.41 5.43
C GLU A 66 3.06 -13.52 5.50
N GLU A 67 2.89 -12.77 6.59
CA GLU A 67 1.74 -11.86 6.73
C GLU A 67 1.78 -10.74 5.69
N ASP A 68 2.91 -10.03 5.55
CA ASP A 68 3.06 -8.94 4.60
C ASP A 68 3.02 -9.44 3.14
N ARG A 69 3.53 -10.65 2.89
CA ARG A 69 3.40 -11.31 1.57
C ARG A 69 1.94 -11.56 1.22
N CYS A 70 1.15 -12.12 2.13
CA CYS A 70 -0.28 -12.31 1.93
C CYS A 70 -1.01 -10.98 1.73
N LEU A 71 -0.58 -9.92 2.42
CA LEU A 71 -1.10 -8.58 2.22
C LEU A 71 -0.80 -8.07 0.80
N MET A 72 0.44 -8.22 0.31
CA MET A 72 0.82 -7.82 -1.06
C MET A 72 -0.02 -8.54 -2.12
N ILE A 73 -0.18 -9.85 -1.97
CA ILE A 73 -1.00 -10.69 -2.85
C ILE A 73 -2.46 -10.19 -2.87
N ALA A 74 -3.03 -9.92 -1.70
CA ALA A 74 -4.40 -9.42 -1.59
C ALA A 74 -4.57 -8.03 -2.24
N ILE A 75 -3.61 -7.12 -2.04
CA ILE A 75 -3.61 -5.80 -2.68
C ILE A 75 -3.51 -5.93 -4.20
N ASP A 76 -2.62 -6.78 -4.70
CA ASP A 76 -2.41 -6.96 -6.13
C ASP A 76 -3.65 -7.56 -6.81
N GLY A 77 -4.30 -8.55 -6.19
CA GLY A 77 -5.58 -9.10 -6.63
C GLY A 77 -6.71 -8.07 -6.63
N ALA A 78 -6.77 -7.22 -5.59
CA ALA A 78 -7.72 -6.10 -5.53
C ALA A 78 -7.48 -5.08 -6.65
N CYS A 79 -6.23 -4.67 -6.88
CA CYS A 79 -5.84 -3.79 -7.98
C CYS A 79 -6.07 -4.42 -9.37
N ASN A 80 -6.05 -5.75 -9.48
CA ASN A 80 -6.35 -6.50 -10.69
C ASN A 80 -7.87 -6.76 -10.87
N GLY A 81 -8.68 -5.76 -10.57
CA GLY A 81 -10.14 -5.82 -10.73
C GLY A 81 -10.86 -6.69 -9.68
N GLY A 82 -10.27 -6.87 -8.50
CA GLY A 82 -10.89 -7.64 -7.42
C GLY A 82 -10.94 -9.14 -7.67
N ARG A 83 -10.03 -9.69 -8.47
CA ARG A 83 -10.00 -11.11 -8.83
C ARG A 83 -9.00 -11.86 -7.97
N PHE A 84 -9.50 -12.86 -7.28
CA PHE A 84 -8.77 -13.79 -6.44
C PHE A 84 -9.17 -15.18 -6.91
N ASP A 85 -8.21 -16.00 -7.34
CA ASP A 85 -8.48 -17.42 -7.59
C ASP A 85 -8.54 -18.20 -6.26
N ASP A 86 -8.93 -19.47 -6.32
CA ASP A 86 -9.12 -20.29 -5.12
C ASP A 86 -7.83 -20.42 -4.30
N ALA A 87 -6.67 -20.54 -4.97
CA ALA A 87 -5.37 -20.62 -4.32
C ALA A 87 -5.00 -19.32 -3.59
N THR A 88 -5.26 -18.16 -4.22
CA THR A 88 -5.08 -16.84 -3.60
C THR A 88 -5.98 -16.69 -2.38
N TRP A 89 -7.26 -17.06 -2.51
CA TRP A 89 -8.22 -17.01 -1.41
C TRP A 89 -7.78 -17.88 -0.23
N GLU A 90 -7.39 -19.13 -0.49
CA GLU A 90 -6.94 -20.06 0.54
C GLU A 90 -5.71 -19.51 1.28
N ARG A 91 -4.71 -19.02 0.54
CA ARG A 91 -3.50 -18.46 1.12
C ARG A 91 -3.78 -17.24 1.99
N VAL A 92 -4.55 -16.27 1.48
CA VAL A 92 -4.86 -15.04 2.20
C VAL A 92 -5.74 -15.33 3.42
N ALA A 93 -6.72 -16.23 3.31
CA ALA A 93 -7.62 -16.60 4.40
C ALA A 93 -6.95 -17.44 5.51
N ALA A 94 -5.78 -18.02 5.25
CA ALA A 94 -4.97 -18.67 6.27
C ALA A 94 -4.30 -17.67 7.24
N VAL A 95 -4.17 -16.40 6.82
CA VAL A 95 -3.51 -15.33 7.59
C VAL A 95 -4.52 -14.30 8.10
N PHE A 96 -5.47 -13.88 7.25
CA PHE A 96 -6.42 -12.83 7.55
C PHE A 96 -7.83 -13.38 7.66
N ASP A 97 -8.57 -12.91 8.68
CA ASP A 97 -9.99 -13.19 8.76
C ASP A 97 -10.78 -12.43 7.69
N ARG A 98 -12.05 -12.79 7.51
CA ARG A 98 -12.89 -12.20 6.46
C ARG A 98 -13.08 -10.69 6.61
N ARG A 99 -13.08 -10.15 7.83
CA ARG A 99 -13.20 -8.72 8.08
C ARG A 99 -11.91 -7.99 7.69
N GLN A 100 -10.76 -8.56 8.03
CA GLN A 100 -9.46 -8.03 7.62
C GLN A 100 -9.30 -8.02 6.10
N ILE A 101 -9.65 -9.12 5.41
CA ILE A 101 -9.60 -9.17 3.95
C ILE A 101 -10.50 -8.10 3.32
N MET A 102 -11.71 -7.94 3.86
CA MET A 102 -12.63 -6.89 3.41
C MET A 102 -12.04 -5.48 3.60
N ASP A 103 -11.42 -5.21 4.75
CA ASP A 103 -10.77 -3.92 5.00
C ASP A 103 -9.57 -3.69 4.05
N VAL A 104 -8.77 -4.72 3.74
CA VAL A 104 -7.67 -4.65 2.75
C VAL A 104 -8.20 -4.32 1.34
N ILE A 105 -9.24 -5.02 0.88
CA ILE A 105 -9.84 -4.80 -0.45
C ILE A 105 -10.40 -3.37 -0.53
N HIS A 106 -11.15 -2.95 0.47
CA HIS A 106 -11.76 -1.62 0.51
C HIS A 106 -10.71 -0.50 0.58
N ALA A 107 -9.68 -0.66 1.40
CA ALA A 107 -8.58 0.30 1.48
C ALA A 107 -7.82 0.39 0.14
N SER A 108 -7.57 -0.75 -0.51
CA SER A 108 -6.91 -0.80 -1.81
C SER A 108 -7.71 -0.04 -2.88
N GLY A 109 -9.02 -0.29 -2.97
CA GLY A 109 -9.90 0.42 -3.89
C GLY A 109 -9.99 1.92 -3.60
N TYR A 110 -10.04 2.30 -2.33
CA TYR A 110 -10.02 3.71 -1.93
C TYR A 110 -8.74 4.41 -2.36
N PHE A 111 -7.57 3.83 -2.06
CA PHE A 111 -6.30 4.43 -2.44
C PHE A 111 -6.09 4.44 -3.96
N ALA A 112 -6.65 3.48 -4.69
CA ALA A 112 -6.62 3.48 -6.16
C ALA A 112 -7.46 4.62 -6.74
N MET A 113 -8.67 4.87 -6.20
CA MET A 113 -9.48 6.04 -6.57
C MET A 113 -8.72 7.36 -6.32
N VAL A 114 -8.02 7.46 -5.18
CA VAL A 114 -7.18 8.63 -4.89
C VAL A 114 -6.01 8.72 -5.88
N ALA A 115 -5.36 7.59 -6.20
CA ALA A 115 -4.28 7.51 -7.18
C ALA A 115 -4.72 8.05 -8.54
N TRP A 116 -5.84 7.54 -9.06
CA TRP A 116 -6.40 7.95 -10.35
C TRP A 116 -6.75 9.43 -10.36
N THR A 117 -7.33 9.95 -9.27
CA THR A 117 -7.64 11.37 -9.14
C THR A 117 -6.37 12.22 -9.27
N LEU A 118 -5.31 11.86 -8.54
CA LEU A 118 -4.04 12.60 -8.56
C LEU A 118 -3.36 12.53 -9.93
N ILE A 119 -3.42 11.38 -10.59
CA ILE A 119 -2.86 11.17 -11.94
C ILE A 119 -3.65 12.00 -12.96
N ALA A 120 -4.98 11.89 -12.96
CA ALA A 120 -5.86 12.57 -13.93
C ALA A 120 -5.79 14.10 -13.82
N LEU A 121 -5.51 14.62 -12.62
CA LEU A 121 -5.34 16.05 -12.37
C LEU A 121 -3.87 16.50 -12.47
N GLU A 122 -2.96 15.60 -12.87
CA GLU A 122 -1.52 15.87 -13.02
C GLU A 122 -0.89 16.53 -11.77
N VAL A 123 -1.30 16.08 -10.58
CA VAL A 123 -0.84 16.69 -9.33
C VAL A 123 0.65 16.41 -9.14
N GLN A 124 1.43 17.49 -9.09
CA GLN A 124 2.88 17.43 -8.95
C GLN A 124 3.29 17.27 -7.48
N VAL A 125 4.35 16.50 -7.25
CA VAL A 125 5.02 16.47 -5.95
C VAL A 125 5.66 17.84 -5.72
N GLN A 126 5.45 18.41 -4.55
CA GLN A 126 6.04 19.70 -4.20
C GLN A 126 7.58 19.56 -4.17
N PRO A 127 8.34 20.49 -4.79
CA PRO A 127 9.79 20.35 -4.93
C PRO A 127 10.54 20.20 -3.60
N ASP A 128 10.07 20.90 -2.57
CA ASP A 128 10.57 20.85 -1.19
C ASP A 128 10.34 19.47 -0.57
N PHE A 129 9.16 18.88 -0.76
CA PHE A 129 8.86 17.55 -0.27
C PHE A 129 9.68 16.48 -0.99
N ALA A 130 9.83 16.60 -2.31
CA ALA A 130 10.66 15.69 -3.10
C ALA A 130 12.13 15.76 -2.69
N ALA A 131 12.65 16.95 -2.42
CA ALA A 131 14.02 17.16 -1.94
C ALA A 131 14.21 16.59 -0.53
N PHE A 132 13.25 16.83 0.37
CA PHE A 132 13.23 16.29 1.73
C PHE A 132 13.21 14.76 1.73
N SER A 133 12.42 14.14 0.84
CA SER A 133 12.37 12.68 0.73
C SER A 133 13.70 12.09 0.25
N ARG A 134 14.39 12.74 -0.69
CA ARG A 134 15.66 12.27 -1.24
C ARG A 134 16.84 12.43 -0.30
N SER A 135 16.88 13.51 0.50
CA SER A 135 18.01 13.76 1.40
C SER A 135 18.09 12.76 2.54
N ARG A 136 16.94 12.32 3.06
CA ARG A 136 16.87 11.32 4.14
C ARG A 136 17.12 9.89 3.67
N ALA A 137 16.63 9.51 2.48
CA ALA A 137 16.89 8.20 1.90
C ALA A 137 18.38 7.93 1.61
N LYS A 138 19.25 8.96 1.67
CA LYS A 138 20.71 8.84 1.48
C LYS A 138 21.51 8.87 2.78
N GLN A 139 20.86 9.05 3.93
CA GLN A 139 21.53 9.21 5.24
C GLN A 139 21.46 7.95 6.11
N ASP A 140 20.78 6.91 5.63
CA ASP A 140 20.71 5.55 6.20
C ASP A 140 21.46 4.57 5.27
#